data_AF-A0AAE3C2Q8-F1
#
_entry.id   AF-A0AAE3C2Q8-F1
#
_cell.length_a   1.000
_cell.length_b   1.000
_cell.length_c   1.000
_cell.angle_alpha   90.00
_cell.angle_beta   90.00
_cell.angle_gamma   90.00
#
_symmetry.space_group_name_H-M   'P 1'
#
loop_
_entity.id
_entity.type
_entity.pdbx_description
1 polymer ?
#
loop_
_entity_poly.entity_id
_entity_poly.type
_entity_poly.pdbx_seq_one_letter_code
_entity_poly.pdbx_strand_id
1 'polypeptide(L)'
;MTDDTEIEILSRAIRIYVEWANKTIPGFQTLLSSLQDELDANSVEAVVRKAVLDPHDFYKSLAKHVGSPIVADSYLYLLVSSFIIFFKLPVNASDVIKAVRKGKWEEWKKKVINAASMLSGKI
;
A
#
# COMPACT_ATOMS: atom_id res chain seq x y z
N MET A 1 5.46 -7.19 -21.78
CA MET A 1 6.77 -7.50 -21.15
C MET A 1 7.16 -6.50 -20.05
N THR A 2 6.69 -5.24 -20.07
CA THR A 2 6.97 -4.23 -19.01
C THR A 2 6.23 -4.49 -17.70
N ASP A 3 4.99 -4.98 -17.75
CA ASP A 3 4.16 -5.18 -16.55
C ASP A 3 4.74 -6.22 -15.59
N ASP A 4 5.28 -7.33 -16.09
CA ASP A 4 5.84 -8.40 -15.25
C ASP A 4 7.09 -7.94 -14.48
N THR A 5 7.94 -7.14 -15.13
CA THR A 5 9.15 -6.57 -14.50
C THR A 5 8.78 -5.51 -13.46
N GLU A 6 7.83 -4.63 -13.75
CA GLU A 6 7.35 -3.64 -12.77
C GLU A 6 6.72 -4.31 -11.55
N ILE A 7 5.91 -5.36 -11.78
CA ILE A 7 5.29 -6.14 -10.72
C ILE A 7 6.34 -6.84 -9.84
N GLU A 8 7.41 -7.38 -10.43
CA GLU A 8 8.48 -8.03 -9.68
C GLU A 8 9.27 -7.03 -8.83
N ILE A 9 9.66 -5.88 -9.39
CA ILE A 9 10.32 -4.77 -8.68
C ILE A 9 9.46 -4.32 -7.50
N LEU A 10 8.17 -4.09 -7.74
CA LEU A 10 7.22 -3.66 -6.73
C LEU A 10 7.10 -4.71 -5.62
N SER A 11 7.04 -5.99 -5.96
CA SER A 11 6.92 -7.07 -4.98
C SER A 11 8.14 -7.14 -4.06
N ARG A 12 9.36 -7.02 -4.59
CA ARG A 12 10.58 -6.97 -3.77
C ARG A 12 10.60 -5.75 -2.84
N ALA A 13 10.21 -4.58 -3.35
CA ALA A 13 10.17 -3.36 -2.55
C ALA A 13 9.11 -3.42 -1.45
N ILE A 14 7.94 -4.00 -1.74
CA ILE A 14 6.87 -4.25 -0.76
C ILE A 14 7.36 -5.17 0.35
N ARG A 15 8.10 -6.22 0.03
CA ARG A 15 8.68 -7.10 1.05
C ARG A 15 9.50 -6.34 2.09
N ILE A 16 10.46 -5.55 1.60
CA ILE A 16 11.36 -4.77 2.45
C ILE A 16 10.56 -3.73 3.25
N TYR A 17 9.57 -3.10 2.63
CA TYR A 17 8.66 -2.18 3.30
C TYR A 17 7.88 -2.88 4.43
N VAL A 18 7.31 -4.06 4.21
CA VAL A 18 6.54 -4.81 5.22
C VAL A 18 7.45 -5.20 6.39
N GLU A 19 8.65 -5.70 6.10
CA GLU A 19 9.65 -6.02 7.12
C GLU A 19 10.03 -4.78 7.97
N TRP A 20 10.20 -3.62 7.33
CA TRP A 20 10.47 -2.36 8.01
C TRP A 20 9.26 -1.87 8.83
N ALA A 21 8.05 -1.92 8.26
CA ALA A 21 6.83 -1.43 8.90
C ALA A 21 6.48 -2.27 10.13
N ASN A 22 6.61 -3.60 10.06
CA ASN A 22 6.38 -4.49 11.21
C ASN A 22 7.34 -4.23 12.38
N LYS A 23 8.56 -3.76 12.10
CA LYS A 23 9.55 -3.40 13.13
C LYS A 23 9.31 -2.00 13.71
N THR A 24 8.74 -1.10 12.93
CA THR A 24 8.71 0.34 13.25
C THR A 24 7.33 0.82 13.72
N ILE A 25 6.26 0.13 13.31
CA ILE A 25 4.87 0.53 13.55
C ILE A 25 4.19 -0.58 14.38
N PRO A 26 4.05 -0.38 15.70
CA PRO A 26 3.37 -1.34 16.57
C PRO A 26 1.95 -1.64 16.08
N GLY A 27 1.58 -2.92 16.03
CA GLY A 27 0.24 -3.37 15.61
C GLY A 27 -0.01 -3.36 14.10
N PHE A 28 0.94 -2.93 13.27
CA PHE A 28 0.80 -2.92 11.81
C PHE A 28 0.56 -4.32 11.23
N GLN A 29 1.33 -5.31 11.70
CA GLN A 29 1.15 -6.70 11.28
C GLN A 29 -0.24 -7.24 11.66
N THR A 30 -0.70 -6.99 12.88
CA THR A 30 -2.00 -7.46 13.38
C THR A 30 -3.15 -6.89 12.54
N LEU A 31 -3.08 -5.58 12.25
CA LEU A 31 -4.07 -4.90 11.42
C LEU A 31 -4.14 -5.50 10.01
N LEU A 32 -3.00 -5.68 9.34
CA LEU A 32 -3.01 -6.19 7.97
C LEU A 32 -3.35 -7.68 7.90
N SER A 33 -3.02 -8.45 8.93
CA SER A 33 -3.43 -9.86 9.02
C SER A 33 -4.95 -10.00 9.11
N SER A 34 -5.67 -9.09 9.78
CA SER A 34 -7.13 -9.18 9.85
C SER A 34 -7.82 -8.90 8.51
N LEU A 35 -7.10 -8.31 7.55
CA LEU A 35 -7.61 -8.02 6.20
C LEU A 35 -7.32 -9.13 5.18
N GLN A 36 -6.57 -10.17 5.56
CA GLN A 36 -6.20 -11.26 4.66
C GLN A 36 -7.42 -12.01 4.12
N ASP A 37 -8.36 -12.36 4.99
CA ASP A 37 -9.57 -13.11 4.61
C ASP A 37 -10.51 -12.30 3.70
N GLU A 38 -10.72 -11.02 4.04
CA GLU A 38 -11.60 -10.12 3.27
C GLU A 38 -11.07 -9.83 1.87
N LEU A 39 -9.75 -9.85 1.72
CA LEU A 39 -9.09 -9.55 0.48
C LEU A 39 -8.70 -10.80 -0.27
N ASP A 40 -9.01 -12.02 0.19
CA ASP A 40 -8.50 -13.26 -0.41
C ASP A 40 -6.98 -13.16 -0.65
N ALA A 41 -6.25 -12.87 0.43
CA ALA A 41 -4.81 -12.66 0.43
C ALA A 41 -4.17 -13.62 1.42
N ASN A 42 -3.18 -14.39 0.98
CA ASN A 42 -2.54 -15.44 1.78
C ASN A 42 -1.41 -14.93 2.71
N SER A 43 -1.16 -13.62 2.73
CA SER A 43 -0.08 -13.00 3.50
C SER A 43 -0.28 -11.49 3.66
N VAL A 44 0.36 -10.90 4.67
CA VAL A 44 0.41 -9.43 4.86
C VAL A 44 1.01 -8.74 3.64
N GLU A 45 2.02 -9.37 3.04
CA GLU A 45 2.66 -8.88 1.82
C GLU A 45 1.68 -8.80 0.64
N ALA A 46 0.84 -9.83 0.48
CA ALA A 46 -0.20 -9.83 -0.55
C ALA A 46 -1.28 -8.76 -0.28
N VAL A 47 -1.63 -8.51 0.98
CA VAL A 47 -2.55 -7.41 1.37
C VAL A 47 -1.97 -6.06 0.95
N VAL A 48 -0.71 -5.78 1.29
CA VAL A 48 -0.04 -4.52 0.89
C VAL A 48 0.09 -4.42 -0.62
N ARG A 49 0.39 -5.53 -1.30
CA ARG A 49 0.47 -5.57 -2.76
C ARG A 49 -0.86 -5.20 -3.41
N LYS A 50 -1.99 -5.72 -2.93
CA LYS A 50 -3.32 -5.29 -3.41
C LYS A 50 -3.56 -3.81 -3.14
N ALA A 51 -3.17 -3.31 -1.96
CA ALA A 51 -3.32 -1.90 -1.63
C ALA A 51 -2.50 -0.95 -2.53
N VAL A 52 -1.37 -1.40 -3.08
CA VAL A 52 -0.56 -0.59 -4.01
C VAL A 52 -1.00 -0.77 -5.46
N LEU A 53 -1.31 -2.01 -5.86
CA LEU A 53 -1.67 -2.32 -7.24
C LEU A 53 -3.08 -1.87 -7.60
N ASP A 54 -4.03 -2.02 -6.67
CA ASP A 54 -5.46 -1.75 -6.84
C ASP A 54 -6.05 -1.03 -5.59
N PRO A 55 -5.53 0.15 -5.22
CA PRO A 55 -5.87 0.85 -3.97
C PRO A 55 -7.35 1.21 -3.85
N HIS A 56 -8.06 1.44 -4.96
CA HIS A 56 -9.48 1.79 -4.92
C HIS A 56 -10.35 0.62 -4.50
N ASP A 57 -10.09 -0.57 -5.05
CA ASP A 57 -10.82 -1.79 -4.68
C ASP A 57 -10.40 -2.27 -3.30
N PHE A 58 -9.12 -2.16 -2.95
CA PHE A 58 -8.66 -2.35 -1.59
C PHE A 58 -9.42 -1.46 -0.60
N TYR A 59 -9.55 -0.15 -0.89
CA TYR A 59 -10.30 0.78 -0.05
C TYR A 59 -11.77 0.37 0.11
N LYS A 60 -12.43 -0.06 -0.98
CA LYS A 60 -13.82 -0.53 -0.90
C LYS A 60 -13.97 -1.74 0.01
N SER A 61 -13.09 -2.74 -0.13
CA SER A 61 -13.11 -3.94 0.70
C SER A 61 -12.82 -3.60 2.16
N LEU A 62 -11.83 -2.73 2.42
CA LEU A 62 -11.51 -2.25 3.75
C LEU A 62 -12.69 -1.51 4.39
N ALA A 63 -13.32 -0.58 3.67
CA ALA A 63 -14.47 0.18 4.15
C ALA A 63 -15.67 -0.72 4.46
N LYS A 64 -15.88 -1.77 3.66
CA LYS A 64 -16.89 -2.80 3.91
C LYS A 64 -16.57 -3.59 5.18
N HIS A 65 -15.34 -4.08 5.34
CA HIS A 65 -14.91 -4.87 6.49
C HIS A 65 -15.05 -4.10 7.82
N VAL A 66 -14.57 -2.85 7.85
CA VAL A 66 -14.62 -2.03 9.09
C VAL A 66 -15.97 -1.35 9.31
N GLY A 67 -16.91 -1.47 8.36
CA GLY A 67 -18.24 -0.86 8.43
C GLY A 67 -18.27 0.67 8.50
N SER A 68 -17.13 1.35 8.28
CA SER A 68 -17.00 2.79 8.46
C SER A 68 -15.95 3.40 7.51
N PRO A 69 -16.35 4.31 6.60
CA PRO A 69 -15.42 5.01 5.73
C PRO A 69 -14.36 5.83 6.49
N ILE A 70 -14.70 6.38 7.66
CA ILE A 70 -13.76 7.18 8.47
C ILE A 70 -12.66 6.30 9.07
N VAL A 71 -13.02 5.10 9.53
CA VAL A 71 -12.07 4.13 10.07
C VAL A 71 -11.18 3.61 8.93
N ALA A 72 -11.76 3.32 7.76
CA ALA A 72 -11.00 2.94 6.57
C ALA A 72 -10.03 4.04 6.13
N ASP A 73 -10.44 5.31 6.13
CA ASP A 73 -9.56 6.45 5.85
C ASP A 73 -8.38 6.52 6.84
N SER A 74 -8.61 6.22 8.12
CA SER A 74 -7.55 6.20 9.14
C SER A 74 -6.52 5.10 8.88
N TYR A 75 -6.99 3.90 8.50
CA TYR A 75 -6.11 2.79 8.15
C TYR A 75 -5.34 3.06 6.85
N LEU A 76 -6.01 3.61 5.85
CA LEU A 76 -5.36 4.00 4.60
C LEU A 76 -4.34 5.11 4.85
N TYR A 77 -4.62 6.05 5.77
CA TYR A 77 -3.67 7.08 6.17
C TYR A 77 -2.40 6.50 6.78
N LEU A 78 -2.51 5.51 7.67
CA LEU A 78 -1.35 4.83 8.24
C LEU A 78 -0.51 4.13 7.16
N LEU A 79 -1.16 3.38 6.28
CA LEU A 79 -0.50 2.66 5.18
C LEU A 79 0.19 3.64 4.21
N VAL A 80 -0.53 4.66 3.74
CA VAL A 80 0.00 5.64 2.79
C VAL A 80 1.12 6.47 3.42
N SER A 81 0.97 6.93 4.66
CA SER A 81 1.99 7.73 5.34
C SER A 81 3.27 6.94 5.55
N SER A 82 3.16 5.67 5.95
CA SER A 82 4.33 4.80 6.11
C SER A 82 5.03 4.51 4.78
N PHE A 83 4.28 4.34 3.68
CA PHE A 83 4.84 4.27 2.32
C PHE A 83 5.58 5.55 1.93
N ILE A 84 4.98 6.71 2.16
CA ILE A 84 5.57 8.01 1.86
C ILE A 84 6.91 8.18 2.60
N ILE A 85 6.94 7.82 3.89
CA ILE A 85 8.16 7.89 4.71
C ILE A 85 9.23 6.93 4.18
N PHE A 86 8.87 5.66 3.95
CA PHE A 86 9.81 4.63 3.51
C PHE A 86 10.43 4.96 2.14
N PHE A 87 9.59 5.32 1.16
CA PHE A 87 10.04 5.64 -0.20
C PHE A 87 10.47 7.12 -0.39
N LYS A 88 10.37 7.95 0.66
CA LYS A 88 10.67 9.39 0.63
C LYS A 88 9.93 10.13 -0.50
N LEU A 89 8.65 9.84 -0.66
CA LEU A 89 7.84 10.39 -1.75
C LEU A 89 7.45 11.85 -1.48
N PRO A 90 7.58 12.76 -2.45
CA PRO A 90 7.21 14.17 -2.29
C PRO A 90 5.70 14.37 -2.49
N VAL A 91 4.87 13.72 -1.67
CA VAL A 91 3.41 13.81 -1.72
C VAL A 91 2.78 13.85 -0.33
N ASN A 92 1.55 14.36 -0.25
CA ASN A 92 0.77 14.40 0.98
C ASN A 92 -0.17 13.18 1.08
N ALA A 93 -0.21 12.53 2.25
CA ALA A 93 -1.07 11.36 2.49
C ALA A 93 -2.57 11.67 2.30
N SER A 94 -3.04 12.84 2.74
CA SER A 94 -4.45 13.25 2.60
C SER A 94 -4.88 13.34 1.14
N ASP A 95 -4.01 13.87 0.28
CA ASP A 95 -4.32 14.00 -1.15
C ASP A 95 -4.34 12.64 -1.85
N VAL A 96 -3.40 11.75 -1.48
CA VAL A 96 -3.40 10.36 -1.96
C VAL A 96 -4.68 9.63 -1.55
N ILE A 97 -5.13 9.75 -0.30
CA ILE A 97 -6.38 9.12 0.18
C ILE A 97 -7.59 9.67 -0.60
N LYS A 98 -7.69 10.98 -0.78
CA LYS A 98 -8.76 11.60 -1.58
C LYS A 98 -8.74 11.08 -3.02
N ALA A 99 -7.56 10.90 -3.59
CA ALA A 99 -7.37 10.38 -4.94
C ALA A 99 -7.81 8.90 -5.03
N VAL A 100 -7.39 8.05 -4.09
CA VAL A 100 -7.82 6.65 -3.98
C VAL A 100 -9.33 6.53 -3.88
N ARG A 101 -9.97 7.33 -3.02
CA ARG A 101 -11.44 7.34 -2.87
C ARG A 101 -12.17 7.68 -4.17
N LYS A 102 -11.61 8.61 -4.96
CA LYS A 102 -12.18 9.06 -6.23
C LYS A 102 -11.80 8.18 -7.43
N GLY A 103 -11.01 7.12 -7.21
CA GLY A 103 -10.51 6.28 -8.30
C GLY A 103 -9.50 7.00 -9.21
N LYS A 104 -8.74 7.97 -8.68
CA LYS A 104 -7.76 8.80 -9.43
C LYS A 104 -6.33 8.59 -8.91
N TRP A 105 -5.92 7.35 -8.72
CA TRP A 105 -4.72 6.95 -7.97
C TRP A 105 -3.52 6.54 -8.85
N GLU A 106 -3.63 6.69 -10.16
CA GLU A 106 -2.65 6.26 -11.16
C GLU A 106 -1.34 7.03 -11.03
N GLU A 107 -1.41 8.33 -10.76
CA GLU A 107 -0.22 9.15 -10.51
C GLU A 107 0.52 8.73 -9.24
N TRP A 108 -0.24 8.31 -8.21
CA TRP A 108 0.33 7.75 -6.99
C TRP A 108 1.02 6.41 -7.28
N LYS A 109 0.37 5.50 -8.01
CA LYS A 109 0.93 4.21 -8.43
C LYS A 109 2.28 4.40 -9.14
N LYS A 110 2.33 5.31 -10.12
CA LYS A 110 3.56 5.63 -10.88
C LYS A 110 4.69 6.12 -9.97
N LYS A 111 4.39 6.99 -8.99
CA LYS A 111 5.40 7.49 -8.04
C LYS A 111 5.98 6.37 -7.18
N VAL A 112 5.14 5.44 -6.70
CA VAL A 112 5.58 4.28 -5.92
C VAL A 112 6.44 3.34 -6.78
N ILE A 113 6.01 3.03 -8.00
CA ILE A 113 6.78 2.18 -8.93
C ILE A 113 8.16 2.79 -9.20
N ASN A 114 8.22 4.08 -9.56
CA ASN A 114 9.48 4.75 -9.83
C ASN A 114 10.42 4.72 -8.61
N ALA A 115 9.91 4.95 -7.41
CA ALA A 115 10.70 4.87 -6.18
C ALA A 115 11.16 3.44 -5.88
N ALA A 116 10.32 2.43 -6.11
CA ALA A 116 10.67 1.02 -5.98
C ALA A 116 11.79 0.63 -6.95
N SER A 117 11.73 1.07 -8.22
CA SER A 117 12.78 0.83 -9.22
C SER A 117 14.12 1.44 -8.82
N MET A 118 14.12 2.64 -8.22
CA MET A 118 15.34 3.26 -7.70
C MET A 118 15.91 2.53 -6.49
N LEU A 119 15.07 1.86 -5.70
CA LEU A 119 15.49 1.05 -4.55
C LEU A 119 16.15 -0.25 -5.01
N SER A 120 15.60 -0.89 -6.05
CA SER A 120 16.14 -2.13 -6.62
C SER A 120 17.41 -1.94 -7.47
N GLY A 121 17.62 -0.76 -8.06
CA GLY A 121 18.85 -0.45 -8.82
C GLY A 121 20.05 -0.04 -7.96
N LYS A 122 19.88 0.05 -6.64
CA LYS A 122 20.93 0.34 -5.66
C LYS A 122 21.43 -0.90 -4.92
N ILE A 123 20.93 -2.08 -5.27
CA ILE A 123 21.37 -3.40 -4.80
C ILE A 123 21.98 -4.13 -6.00
#